data_AF-A0A7Y2RB92-F1
#
_entry.id   AF-A0A7Y2RB92-F1
#
_cell.length_a   1.000
_cell.length_b   1.000
_cell.length_c   1.000
_cell.angle_alpha   90.00
_cell.angle_beta   90.00
_cell.angle_gamma   90.00
#
_symmetry.space_group_name_H-M   'P 1'
#
loop_
_entity.id
_entity.type
_entity.pdbx_description
1 polymer ?
#
loop_
_entity_poly.entity_id
_entity_poly.type
_entity_poly.pdbx_seq_one_letter_code
_entity_poly.pdbx_strand_id
1 'polypeptide(L)'
;MTALNKICIRYSPLSNRILIARFGKDPECALETRDGMNDFLQSLVQYAFDGDMPHEGEAAEVNFGGGNEQFVLTLRRKATLSANEESAA
;
A
#
# COMPACT_ATOMS: atom_id res chain seq x y z
N MET A 1 3.72 18.64 -21.02
CA MET A 1 3.36 17.60 -20.03
C MET A 1 4.64 17.10 -19.39
N THR A 2 4.76 17.24 -18.08
CA THR A 2 5.88 16.66 -17.30
C THR A 2 5.86 15.14 -17.42
N ALA A 3 7.03 14.50 -17.42
CA ALA A 3 7.17 13.05 -17.56
C ALA A 3 6.36 12.26 -16.51
N LEU A 4 6.14 12.86 -15.33
CA LEU A 4 5.35 12.30 -14.23
C LEU A 4 3.88 12.05 -14.59
N ASN A 5 3.26 12.88 -15.43
CA ASN A 5 1.85 12.73 -15.80
C ASN A 5 1.54 11.46 -16.60
N LYS A 6 2.57 10.73 -17.01
CA LYS A 6 2.47 9.47 -17.76
C LYS A 6 2.67 8.25 -16.88
N ILE A 7 2.97 8.42 -15.59
CA ILE A 7 3.14 7.33 -14.63
C ILE A 7 1.84 7.17 -13.86
N CYS A 8 1.30 5.96 -13.88
CA CYS A 8 0.04 5.63 -13.23
C CYS A 8 0.18 4.39 -12.35
N ILE A 9 -0.55 4.38 -11.24
CA ILE A 9 -0.81 3.17 -10.45
C ILE A 9 -1.94 2.40 -11.15
N ARG A 10 -1.75 1.09 -11.33
CA ARG A 10 -2.72 0.19 -11.98
C ARG A 10 -2.84 -1.10 -11.19
N TYR A 11 -4.02 -1.71 -11.23
CA TYR A 11 -4.26 -3.05 -10.73
C TYR A 11 -4.16 -4.07 -11.87
N SER A 12 -3.38 -5.12 -11.67
CA SER A 12 -3.27 -6.26 -12.59
C SER A 12 -4.17 -7.40 -12.12
N PRO A 13 -5.26 -7.73 -12.84
CA PRO A 13 -6.15 -8.83 -12.45
C PRO A 13 -5.50 -10.20 -12.62
N LEU A 14 -4.51 -10.34 -13.50
CA LEU A 14 -3.84 -11.61 -13.76
C LEU A 14 -2.93 -12.04 -12.61
N SER A 15 -2.21 -11.09 -12.03
CA SER A 15 -1.28 -11.35 -10.92
C SER A 15 -1.86 -10.98 -9.56
N ASN A 16 -3.01 -10.29 -9.52
CA ASN A 16 -3.59 -9.69 -8.32
C ASN A 16 -2.61 -8.74 -7.61
N ARG A 17 -1.94 -7.87 -8.40
CA ARG A 17 -0.91 -6.95 -7.88
C ARG A 17 -1.11 -5.53 -8.36
N ILE A 18 -0.66 -4.59 -7.53
CA ILE A 18 -0.51 -3.19 -7.91
C ILE A 18 0.79 -3.02 -8.70
N LEU A 19 0.69 -2.37 -9.85
CA LEU A 19 1.78 -2.06 -10.76
C LEU A 19 1.93 -0.55 -10.89
N ILE A 20 3.17 -0.11 -11.11
CA ILE A 20 3.46 1.23 -11.59
C ILE A 20 3.76 1.11 -13.08
N ALA A 21 2.94 1.77 -13.89
CA ALA A 21 2.99 1.68 -15.33
C ALA A 21 3.24 3.05 -15.96
N ARG A 22 4.09 3.09 -16.97
CA ARG A 22 4.36 4.29 -17.78
C ARG A 22 3.66 4.17 -19.12
N PHE A 23 2.84 5.16 -19.43
CA PHE A 23 2.07 5.21 -20.67
C PHE A 23 2.70 6.14 -21.72
N GLY A 24 2.46 5.81 -22.98
CA GLY A 24 3.01 6.52 -24.13
C GLY A 24 2.08 7.60 -24.65
N LYS A 25 1.88 7.59 -25.97
CA LYS A 25 0.80 8.34 -26.62
C LYS A 25 -0.54 7.59 -26.51
N ASP A 26 -0.47 6.27 -26.55
CA ASP A 26 -1.59 5.37 -26.32
C ASP A 26 -1.79 5.20 -24.79
N PRO A 27 -2.95 5.56 -24.24
CA PRO A 27 -3.25 5.41 -22.82
C PRO A 27 -3.61 3.97 -22.40
N GLU A 28 -3.88 3.07 -23.36
CA GLU A 28 -4.23 1.67 -23.09
C GLU A 28 -2.99 0.75 -23.16
N CYS A 29 -1.95 1.17 -23.87
CA CYS A 29 -0.71 0.41 -24.01
C CYS A 29 0.40 0.96 -23.10
N ALA A 30 0.66 0.26 -21.99
CA ALA A 30 1.79 0.57 -21.13
C ALA A 30 3.12 0.26 -21.84
N LEU A 31 4.02 1.24 -21.91
CA LEU A 31 5.36 1.08 -22.46
C LEU A 31 6.30 0.34 -21.51
N GLU A 32 6.02 0.46 -20.21
CA GLU A 32 6.83 -0.10 -19.14
C GLU A 32 5.94 -0.38 -17.95
N THR A 33 6.14 -1.54 -17.33
CA THR A 33 5.47 -1.93 -16.09
C THR A 33 6.51 -2.43 -15.10
N ARG A 34 6.34 -2.04 -13.84
CA ARG A 34 7.08 -2.61 -12.73
C ARG A 34 6.13 -2.98 -11.61
N ASP A 35 6.55 -3.94 -10.80
CA ASP A 35 5.88 -4.24 -9.55
C ASP A 35 5.86 -2.99 -8.66
N GLY A 36 4.68 -2.59 -8.20
CA GLY A 36 4.48 -1.42 -7.36
C GLY A 36 3.87 -1.77 -6.01
N MET A 37 3.71 -3.05 -5.68
CA MET A 37 2.98 -3.47 -4.49
C MET A 37 3.67 -2.99 -3.21
N ASN A 38 5.00 -3.15 -3.12
CA ASN A 38 5.74 -2.75 -1.94
C ASN A 38 5.66 -1.23 -1.72
N ASP A 39 5.94 -0.44 -2.76
CA ASP A 39 5.86 1.03 -2.74
C ASP A 39 4.45 1.51 -2.36
N PHE A 40 3.42 0.85 -2.90
CA PHE A 40 2.02 1.14 -2.56
C PHE A 40 1.75 0.91 -1.07
N LEU A 41 2.16 -0.25 -0.53
CA LEU A 41 1.99 -0.57 0.89
C LEU A 41 2.78 0.37 1.81
N GLN A 42 4.02 0.73 1.44
CA GLN A 42 4.80 1.72 2.20
C GLN A 42 4.13 3.09 2.21
N SER A 43 3.63 3.54 1.05
CA SER A 43 2.91 4.81 0.94
C SER A 43 1.61 4.80 1.74
N LEU A 44 0.91 3.66 1.76
CA LEU A 44 -0.29 3.48 2.55
C LEU A 44 -0.01 3.53 4.05
N VAL A 45 1.10 2.96 4.52
CA VAL A 45 1.54 3.09 5.92
C VAL A 45 1.83 4.55 6.24
N GLN A 46 2.62 5.24 5.41
CA GLN A 46 2.92 6.65 5.61
C GLN A 46 1.63 7.50 5.65
N TYR A 47 0.68 7.23 4.76
CA TYR A 47 -0.62 7.90 4.78
C TYR A 47 -1.44 7.61 6.05
N ALA A 48 -1.49 6.35 6.49
CA ALA A 48 -2.31 5.94 7.62
C ALA A 48 -1.80 6.47 8.98
N PHE A 49 -0.53 6.84 9.07
CA PHE A 49 0.11 7.38 10.27
C PHE A 49 0.63 8.81 10.07
N ASP A 50 0.04 9.58 9.15
CA ASP A 50 0.36 11.00 8.91
C ASP A 50 1.85 11.31 8.65
N GLY A 51 2.58 10.36 8.06
CA GLY A 51 4.02 10.44 7.77
C GLY A 51 4.93 9.98 8.91
N ASP A 52 4.38 9.70 10.08
CA ASP A 52 5.13 9.23 11.25
C ASP A 52 5.34 7.71 11.21
N MET A 53 6.44 7.28 11.85
CA MET A 53 6.70 5.85 12.05
C MET A 53 5.85 5.37 13.23
N PRO A 54 4.86 4.47 13.03
CA PRO A 54 3.99 4.02 14.12
C PRO A 54 4.79 3.37 15.24
N HIS A 55 4.37 3.50 16.49
CA HIS A 55 4.93 2.75 17.60
C HIS A 55 4.59 1.26 17.51
N GLU A 56 5.37 0.41 18.19
CA GLU A 56 5.07 -1.03 18.19
C GLU A 56 3.69 -1.31 18.81
N GLY A 57 2.89 -2.13 18.13
CA GLY A 57 1.53 -2.44 18.55
C GLY A 57 0.48 -1.37 18.18
N GLU A 58 0.91 -0.18 17.77
CA GLU A 58 0.01 0.88 17.31
C GLU A 58 -0.72 0.48 16.03
N ALA A 59 -1.99 0.88 15.93
CA ALA A 59 -2.84 0.60 14.79
C ALA A 59 -3.56 1.86 14.32
N ALA A 60 -3.72 1.97 13.00
CA ALA A 60 -4.53 2.99 12.34
C ALA A 60 -5.64 2.31 11.54
N GLU A 61 -6.77 3.00 11.43
CA GLU A 61 -7.90 2.57 10.61
C GLU A 61 -8.08 3.52 9.44
N VAL A 62 -8.18 2.95 8.24
CA VAL A 62 -8.49 3.67 7.02
C VAL A 62 -9.88 3.23 6.57
N ASN A 63 -10.83 4.15 6.63
CA ASN A 63 -12.19 3.95 6.13
C ASN A 63 -12.27 4.40 4.68
N PHE A 64 -12.75 3.54 3.79
CA PHE A 64 -12.85 3.83 2.36
C PHE A 64 -14.08 3.19 1.72
N GLY A 65 -14.38 3.62 0.50
CA GLY A 65 -15.57 3.20 -0.24
C GLY A 65 -16.65 4.27 -0.26
N GLY A 66 -17.86 3.89 -0.67
CA GLY A 66 -18.99 4.81 -0.82
C GLY A 66 -20.32 4.09 -0.98
N GLY A 67 -21.41 4.74 -0.55
CA GLY A 67 -22.74 4.13 -0.58
C GLY A 67 -22.82 2.87 0.29
N ASN A 68 -23.21 1.75 -0.32
CA ASN A 68 -23.34 0.44 0.35
C ASN A 68 -22.05 -0.38 0.35
N GLU A 69 -20.99 0.10 -0.31
CA GLU A 69 -19.69 -0.56 -0.37
C GLU A 69 -18.71 0.20 0.50
N GLN A 70 -18.79 -0.02 1.81
CA GLN A 70 -17.91 0.60 2.80
C GLN A 70 -16.99 -0.45 3.41
N PHE A 71 -15.73 -0.09 3.55
CA PHE A 71 -14.68 -1.00 4.01
C PHE A 71 -13.83 -0.30 5.08
N VAL A 72 -13.36 -1.10 6.05
CA VAL A 72 -12.40 -0.67 7.06
C VAL A 72 -11.13 -1.47 6.87
N LEU A 73 -10.01 -0.78 6.67
CA LEU A 73 -8.68 -1.37 6.68
C LEU A 73 -8.00 -1.03 8.00
N THR A 74 -7.58 -2.05 8.75
CA THR A 74 -6.75 -1.87 9.95
C THR A 74 -5.30 -2.19 9.64
N LEU A 75 -4.42 -1.19 9.80
CA LEU A 75 -2.97 -1.33 9.66
C LEU A 75 -2.35 -1.30 11.06
N ARG A 76 -1.53 -2.30 11.39
CA ARG A 76 -0.87 -2.38 12.70
C ARG A 76 0.63 -2.58 12.52
N ARG A 77 1.45 -1.81 13.24
CA ARG A 77 2.86 -2.15 13.38
C ARG A 77 2.99 -3.39 14.25
N LYS A 78 3.59 -4.44 13.70
CA LYS A 78 3.87 -5.68 14.43
C LYS A 78 4.64 -5.35 15.71
N ALA A 79 4.12 -5.78 16.86
CA ALA A 79 4.85 -5.74 18.11
C ALA A 79 5.94 -6.81 18.07
N THR A 80 7.16 -6.45 18.46
CA THR A 80 8.21 -7.44 18.67
C THR A 80 7.90 -8.12 19.99
N LEU A 81 7.51 -9.40 19.98
CA LEU A 81 7.49 -10.18 21.23
C LEU A 81 8.93 -10.22 21.74
N SER A 82 9.22 -9.47 22.81
CA SER A 82 10.50 -9.58 23.50
C SER A 82 10.64 -11.03 24.00
N ALA A 83 11.72 -11.70 23.59
CA ALA A 83 11.99 -13.13 23.75
C ALA A 83 12.17 -13.64 25.22
N ASN A 84 11.54 -13.00 26.20
CA ASN A 84 11.74 -13.28 27.63
C ASN A 84 10.61 -14.10 28.29
N GLU A 85 9.66 -14.65 27.53
CA GLU A 85 8.55 -15.45 28.08
C GLU A 85 8.57 -16.94 27.68
N GLU A 86 9.70 -17.48 27.22
CA GLU A 86 9.85 -18.93 26.94
C GLU A 86 10.56 -19.73 28.04
N SER A 87 10.86 -19.15 29.20
CA SER A 87 11.58 -19.84 30.28
C SER A 87 10.76 -20.15 31.54
N ALA A 88 9.43 -20.11 31.47
CA ALA A 88 8.55 -20.47 32.58
C ALA A 88 7.28 -21.21 32.12
N ALA A 89 7.48 -22.38 31.49
CA ALA A 89 6.45 -23.41 31.33
C ALA A 89 7.04 -24.78 31.68
#